data_AF-A0A7C5WW11-F1
#
_entry.id   AF-A0A7C5WW11-F1
#
_cell.length_a   1.000
_cell.length_b   1.000
_cell.length_c   1.000
_cell.angle_alpha   90.00
_cell.angle_beta   90.00
_cell.angle_gamma   90.00
#
_symmetry.space_group_name_H-M   'P 1'
#
loop_
_entity.id
_entity.type
_entity.pdbx_description
1 polymer ?
#
loop_
_entity_poly.entity_id
_entity_poly.type
_entity_poly.pdbx_seq_one_letter_code
_entity_poly.pdbx_strand_id
1 'polypeptide(L)'
;MVVMDVSKLKWGFIRDPIYNYIPFIKEVEGKIIDTPFVQRLRRIHQLQIAHYIYPGADHKRFQHSLGVMHLAGLFSEHLLSTAVALEGESVLEGFSMQELVEASR
;
A
#
# COMPACT_ATOMS: atom_id res chain seq x y z
N MET A 1 -13.00 -21.76 0.33
CA MET A 1 -12.11 -20.57 0.30
C MET A 1 -12.79 -19.51 1.15
N VAL A 2 -12.22 -19.13 2.30
CA VAL A 2 -12.83 -18.06 3.12
C VAL A 2 -12.46 -16.76 2.45
N VAL A 3 -13.37 -16.23 1.63
CA VAL A 3 -13.26 -14.89 1.10
C VAL A 3 -13.40 -13.96 2.31
N MET A 4 -12.31 -13.26 2.68
CA MET A 4 -12.36 -12.30 3.77
C MET A 4 -13.19 -11.12 3.30
N ASP A 5 -14.34 -10.92 3.93
CA ASP A 5 -15.21 -9.78 3.67
C ASP A 5 -14.50 -8.48 4.04
N VAL A 6 -13.90 -7.83 3.04
CA VAL A 6 -13.08 -6.62 3.17
C VAL A 6 -13.88 -5.48 3.82
N SER A 7 -15.20 -5.46 3.63
CA SER A 7 -16.10 -4.44 4.18
C SER A 7 -16.12 -4.39 5.71
N LYS A 8 -15.73 -5.49 6.39
CA LYS A 8 -15.72 -5.59 7.86
C LYS A 8 -14.36 -5.28 8.49
N LEU A 9 -13.33 -5.05 7.68
CA LEU A 9 -11.98 -4.81 8.19
C LEU A 9 -11.78 -3.37 8.63
N LYS A 10 -10.88 -3.15 9.59
CA LYS A 10 -10.67 -1.84 10.20
C LYS A 10 -9.56 -1.09 9.47
N TRP A 11 -9.90 0.11 9.06
CA TRP A 11 -8.95 1.01 8.42
C TRP A 11 -8.06 1.73 9.44
N GLY A 12 -6.80 1.87 9.08
CA GLY A 12 -5.83 2.78 9.68
C GLY A 12 -5.37 3.79 8.65
N PHE A 13 -4.82 4.91 9.14
CA PHE A 13 -4.27 5.97 8.30
C PHE A 13 -2.90 6.35 8.80
N ILE A 14 -1.92 6.39 7.90
CA ILE A 14 -0.58 6.91 8.17
C ILE A 14 -0.46 8.25 7.46
N ARG A 15 -0.06 9.29 8.21
CA ARG A 15 0.21 10.59 7.62
C ARG A 15 1.51 10.54 6.83
N ASP A 16 1.45 10.97 5.58
CA ASP A 16 2.58 10.96 4.64
C ASP A 16 2.71 12.34 3.95
N PRO A 17 3.92 12.90 3.80
CA PRO A 17 4.09 14.22 3.20
C PRO A 17 3.81 14.27 1.69
N ILE A 18 3.80 13.14 0.99
CA ILE A 18 3.56 13.06 -0.46
C ILE A 18 2.08 12.81 -0.73
N TYR A 19 1.48 11.83 -0.04
CA TYR A 19 0.10 11.37 -0.27
C TYR A 19 -0.91 11.90 0.76
N ASN A 20 -0.48 12.72 1.71
CA ASN A 20 -1.24 13.24 2.86
C ASN A 20 -1.65 12.13 3.86
N TYR A 21 -2.45 11.17 3.43
CA TYR A 21 -2.83 9.98 4.21
C TYR A 21 -2.76 8.73 3.35
N ILE A 22 -2.01 7.74 3.83
CA ILE A 22 -1.99 6.38 3.28
C ILE A 22 -2.96 5.52 4.10
N PRO A 23 -4.10 5.09 3.50
CA PRO A 23 -4.98 4.14 4.13
C PRO A 23 -4.37 2.73 4.07
N PHE A 24 -4.63 1.93 5.10
CA PHE A 24 -4.24 0.51 5.15
C PHE A 24 -5.23 -0.27 6.02
N ILE A 25 -5.32 -1.58 5.83
CA ILE A 25 -6.16 -2.44 6.66
C ILE A 25 -5.36 -2.94 7.85
N LYS A 26 -5.82 -2.64 9.06
CA LYS A 26 -5.11 -2.98 10.31
C LYS A 26 -4.90 -4.48 10.47
N GLU A 27 -5.89 -5.27 10.07
CA GLU A 27 -5.87 -6.72 10.22
C GLU A 27 -5.01 -7.44 9.16
N VAL A 28 -4.61 -6.75 8.08
CA VAL A 28 -3.86 -7.30 6.94
C VAL A 28 -2.49 -6.62 6.84
N GLU A 29 -2.37 -5.47 6.18
CA GLU A 29 -1.10 -4.76 6.00
C GLU A 29 -0.58 -4.26 7.34
N GLY A 30 -1.46 -3.85 8.26
CA GLY A 30 -1.08 -3.43 9.60
C GLY A 30 -0.23 -4.45 10.34
N LYS A 31 -0.59 -5.74 10.24
CA LYS A 31 0.19 -6.83 10.84
C LYS A 31 1.58 -6.95 10.23
N ILE A 32 1.71 -6.72 8.92
CA ILE A 32 3.00 -6.75 8.21
C ILE A 32 3.83 -5.51 8.57
N ILE A 33 3.21 -4.32 8.55
CA ILE A 33 3.82 -3.04 8.90
C ILE A 33 4.41 -3.10 10.32
N ASP A 34 3.72 -3.71 11.27
CA ASP A 34 4.16 -3.82 12.67
C ASP A 34 5.20 -4.92 12.92
N THR A 35 5.57 -5.71 11.90
CA THR A 35 6.64 -6.70 12.07
C THR A 35 8.00 -6.04 12.31
N PRO A 36 8.92 -6.70 13.05
CA PRO A 36 10.29 -6.23 13.20
C PRO A 36 11.01 -6.01 11.86
N PHE A 37 10.65 -6.79 10.83
CA PHE A 37 11.26 -6.72 9.50
C PHE A 37 10.93 -5.43 8.76
N VAL A 38 9.68 -4.95 8.85
CA VAL A 38 9.28 -3.68 8.24
C VAL A 38 9.69 -2.52 9.13
N GLN A 39 9.51 -2.63 10.46
CA GLN A 39 9.91 -1.58 11.41
C GLN A 39 11.41 -1.28 11.38
N ARG A 40 12.28 -2.25 11.00
CA ARG A 40 13.71 -1.99 10.81
C ARG A 40 14.00 -0.94 9.73
N LEU A 41 13.12 -0.80 8.74
CA LEU A 41 13.29 0.13 7.63
C LEU A 41 13.26 1.60 8.09
N ARG A 42 12.78 1.87 9.31
CA ARG A 42 12.86 3.20 9.94
C ARG A 42 14.30 3.63 10.24
N ARG A 43 15.24 2.69 10.27
CA ARG A 43 16.67 2.94 10.54
C ARG A 43 17.55 2.94 9.29
N ILE A 44 16.96 2.77 8.10
CA ILE A 44 17.70 2.70 6.84
C ILE A 44 17.32 3.91 6.00
N HIS A 45 18.28 4.78 5.72
CA HIS A 45 18.08 5.91 4.80
C HIS A 45 17.77 5.40 3.39
N GLN A 46 16.83 6.05 2.72
CA GLN A 46 16.49 5.74 1.34
C GLN A 46 17.70 5.98 0.43
N LEU A 47 18.34 7.14 0.57
CA LEU A 47 19.47 7.58 -0.28
C LEU A 47 20.84 7.44 0.41
N GLN A 48 20.99 6.46 1.32
CA GLN A 48 22.25 6.17 2.01
C GLN A 48 22.92 7.43 2.57
N ILE A 49 24.15 7.75 2.13
CA ILE A 49 24.97 8.86 2.60
C ILE A 49 24.55 10.23 2.04
N ALA A 50 23.59 10.30 1.11
CA ALA A 50 23.20 11.56 0.48
C ALA A 50 22.70 12.61 1.49
N HIS A 51 22.17 12.17 2.63
CA HIS A 51 21.73 13.07 3.71
C HIS A 51 22.87 13.91 4.33
N TYR A 52 24.14 13.53 4.15
CA TYR A 52 25.29 14.34 4.56
C TYR A 52 25.53 15.56 3.66
N ILE A 53 25.12 15.49 2.39
CA ILE A 53 25.26 16.58 1.41
C ILE A 53 23.94 17.35 1.28
N TYR A 54 22.83 16.62 1.32
CA TYR A 54 21.47 17.14 1.19
C TYR A 54 20.70 16.85 2.49
N PRO A 55 20.68 17.78 3.47
CA PRO A 55 20.05 17.54 4.77
C PRO A 55 18.57 17.15 4.69
N GLY A 56 17.85 17.56 3.63
CA GLY A 56 16.46 17.16 3.36
C GLY A 56 16.30 15.71 2.90
N ALA A 57 17.37 15.03 2.47
CA ALA A 57 17.35 13.63 2.05
C ALA A 57 17.40 12.63 3.23
N ASP A 58 16.80 13.00 4.37
CA ASP A 58 16.79 12.18 5.59
C ASP A 58 15.73 11.05 5.57
N HIS A 59 14.91 11.00 4.51
CA HIS A 59 13.83 10.05 4.39
C HIS A 59 14.31 8.58 4.45
N LYS A 60 13.53 7.75 5.16
CA LYS A 60 13.85 6.34 5.41
C LYS A 60 13.14 5.41 4.43
N ARG A 61 13.64 4.18 4.29
CA ARG A 61 13.00 3.14 3.47
C ARG A 61 11.59 2.80 3.93
N PHE A 62 11.29 2.97 5.22
CA PHE A 62 9.96 2.69 5.77
C PHE A 62 8.84 3.48 5.07
N GLN A 63 8.94 4.82 5.04
CA GLN A 63 7.91 5.65 4.41
C GLN A 63 7.86 5.46 2.88
N HIS A 64 9.01 5.17 2.25
CA HIS A 64 9.03 4.80 0.84
C HIS A 64 8.24 3.50 0.58
N SER A 65 8.43 2.45 1.39
CA SER A 65 7.67 1.21 1.27
C SER A 65 6.16 1.40 1.46
N LEU A 66 5.74 2.26 2.41
CA LEU A 66 4.33 2.62 2.57
C LEU A 66 3.78 3.33 1.33
N GLY A 67 4.56 4.25 0.74
CA GLY A 67 4.17 4.92 -0.50
C GLY A 67 4.03 3.96 -1.68
N VAL A 68 4.92 2.96 -1.80
CA VAL A 68 4.82 1.92 -2.83
C VAL A 68 3.57 1.06 -2.65
N MET A 69 3.27 0.63 -1.42
CA MET A 69 2.03 -0.08 -1.08
C MET A 69 0.79 0.73 -1.48
N HIS A 70 0.78 2.02 -1.15
CA HIS A 70 -0.32 2.92 -1.51
C HIS A 70 -0.51 3.00 -3.03
N LEU A 71 0.57 3.24 -3.78
CA LEU A 71 0.54 3.33 -5.23
C LEU A 71 0.16 2.01 -5.90
N ALA A 72 0.56 0.87 -5.35
CA ALA A 72 0.17 -0.44 -5.88
C ALA A 72 -1.36 -0.59 -5.87
N GLY A 73 -2.01 -0.23 -4.76
CA GLY A 73 -3.47 -0.22 -4.68
C GLY A 73 -4.12 0.74 -5.68
N LEU A 74 -3.64 1.97 -5.80
CA LEU A 74 -4.17 2.94 -6.77
C LEU A 74 -3.99 2.48 -8.22
N PHE A 75 -2.84 1.87 -8.52
CA PHE A 75 -2.57 1.31 -9.84
C PHE A 75 -3.53 0.17 -10.16
N SER A 76 -3.72 -0.78 -9.23
CA SER A 76 -4.66 -1.89 -9.40
C SER A 76 -6.10 -1.41 -9.56
N GLU A 77 -6.53 -0.41 -8.80
CA GLU A 77 -7.86 0.19 -8.94
C GLU A 77 -8.05 0.79 -10.34
N HIS A 78 -7.07 1.54 -10.84
CA HIS A 78 -7.13 2.09 -12.18
C HIS A 78 -7.09 1.01 -13.27
N LEU A 79 -6.23 -0.01 -13.11
CA LEU A 79 -6.10 -1.11 -14.05
C LEU A 79 -7.40 -1.93 -14.14
N LEU A 80 -7.96 -2.32 -12.99
CA LEU A 80 -9.15 -3.15 -12.92
C LEU A 80 -10.39 -2.39 -13.40
N SER A 81 -10.54 -1.10 -13.06
CA SER A 81 -11.66 -0.29 -13.58
C SER A 81 -11.59 -0.16 -15.10
N THR A 82 -10.39 0.02 -15.65
CA THR A 82 -10.18 0.09 -17.10
C THR A 82 -10.47 -1.26 -17.75
N ALA A 83 -10.00 -2.36 -17.17
CA ALA A 83 -10.24 -3.71 -17.69
C ALA A 83 -11.73 -4.05 -17.70
N VAL A 84 -12.45 -3.76 -16.60
CA VAL A 84 -13.90 -3.96 -16.50
C VAL A 84 -14.66 -3.10 -17.51
N ALA A 85 -14.21 -1.87 -17.76
CA ALA A 85 -14.84 -1.00 -18.76
C ALA A 85 -14.67 -1.51 -20.21
N LEU A 86 -13.57 -2.24 -20.50
CA LEU A 86 -13.26 -2.74 -21.84
C LEU A 86 -13.80 -4.15 -22.10
N GLU A 87 -13.71 -5.03 -21.11
CA GLU A 87 -13.97 -6.47 -21.27
C GLU A 87 -15.16 -6.96 -20.42
N GLY A 88 -15.72 -6.11 -19.57
CA GLY A 88 -16.82 -6.43 -18.66
C GLY A 88 -16.36 -7.06 -17.34
N GLU A 89 -17.32 -7.39 -16.47
CA GLU A 89 -17.05 -7.92 -15.12
C GLU A 89 -16.47 -9.34 -15.11
N SER A 90 -16.49 -10.05 -16.24
CA SER A 90 -15.93 -11.41 -16.36
C SER A 90 -14.43 -11.47 -16.01
N VAL A 91 -13.70 -10.38 -16.23
CA VAL A 91 -12.26 -10.25 -15.89
C VAL A 91 -12.00 -10.37 -14.40
N LEU A 92 -12.99 -10.08 -13.55
CA LEU A 92 -12.83 -10.17 -12.10
C LEU A 92 -12.86 -11.61 -11.57
N GLU A 93 -13.17 -12.60 -12.42
CA GLU A 93 -13.17 -14.03 -12.10
C GLU A 93 -13.99 -14.40 -10.84
N GLY A 94 -15.05 -13.61 -10.56
CA GLY A 94 -15.92 -13.81 -9.40
C GLY A 94 -15.42 -13.19 -8.09
N PHE A 95 -14.29 -12.47 -8.10
CA PHE A 95 -13.88 -11.60 -7.01
C PHE A 95 -14.51 -10.22 -7.14
N SER A 96 -14.65 -9.52 -6.02
CA SER A 96 -14.95 -8.09 -6.06
C SER A 96 -13.70 -7.31 -6.46
N MET A 97 -13.90 -6.19 -7.14
CA MET A 97 -12.79 -5.29 -7.49
C MET A 97 -12.02 -4.84 -6.25
N GLN A 98 -12.71 -4.59 -5.14
CA GLN A 98 -12.08 -4.18 -3.88
C GLN A 98 -11.16 -5.27 -3.32
N GLU A 99 -11.55 -6.55 -3.36
CA GLU A 99 -10.68 -7.66 -2.93
C GLU A 99 -9.40 -7.74 -3.74
N LEU A 100 -9.49 -7.57 -5.07
CA LEU A 100 -8.32 -7.59 -5.95
C LEU A 100 -7.41 -6.39 -5.73
N VAL A 101 -7.99 -5.20 -5.50
CA VAL A 101 -7.23 -3.99 -5.16
C VAL A 101 -6.50 -4.18 -3.83
N GLU A 102 -7.17 -4.63 -2.79
CA GLU A 102 -6.53 -4.84 -1.49
C GLU A 102 -5.51 -5.99 -1.51
N ALA A 103 -5.69 -7.02 -2.35
CA ALA A 103 -4.69 -8.06 -2.55
C ALA A 103 -3.40 -7.56 -3.22
N SER A 104 -3.43 -6.41 -3.89
CA SER A 104 -2.26 -5.83 -4.55
C SER A 104 -1.40 -4.93 -3.66
N ARG A 105 -1.94 -4.52 -2.50
CA ARG A 105 -1.25 -3.69 -1.51
C ARG A 105 -0.33 -4.55 -0.63
#